data_AF-A0A8T8K4P3-F1
#
_entry.id   AF-A0A8T8K4P3-F1
#
_cell.length_a   1.000
_cell.length_b   1.000
_cell.length_c   1.000
_cell.angle_alpha   90.00
_cell.angle_beta   90.00
_cell.angle_gamma   90.00
#
_symmetry.space_group_name_H-M   'P 1'
#
loop_
_entity.id
_entity.type
_entity.pdbx_description
1 polymer ?
#
loop_
_entity_poly.entity_id
_entity_poly.type
_entity_poly.pdbx_seq_one_letter_code
_entity_poly.pdbx_strand_id
1 'polypeptide(L)'
;MNTRNIIILLVLIVLVLGSLVAYLLIKDSGPVLNNNTINQTNNTTNTSPETPRTEESQENMISASEAQKIASNYMASSSNFNNLRAGNPSLKSGVYYVPMITIAEAQHAAGTMVGNVRVDAYSGKVLGIQSWNIDTGESIYE
;
A
#
# COMPACT_ATOMS: atom_id res chain seq x y z
N MET A 1 -36.56 -9.49 36.43
CA MET A 1 -36.44 -9.05 35.01
C MET A 1 -36.38 -10.29 34.16
N ASN A 2 -37.34 -10.46 33.24
CA ASN A 2 -37.41 -11.66 32.41
C ASN A 2 -36.25 -11.66 31.42
N THR A 3 -35.54 -12.78 31.29
CA THR A 3 -34.36 -12.95 30.42
C THR A 3 -34.60 -12.51 28.98
N ARG A 4 -35.85 -12.60 28.49
CA ARG A 4 -36.28 -12.04 27.19
C ARG A 4 -36.08 -10.52 27.08
N ASN A 5 -36.33 -9.75 28.13
CA ASN A 5 -36.18 -8.29 28.08
C ASN A 5 -34.71 -7.86 28.15
N ILE A 6 -33.86 -8.69 28.76
CA ILE A 6 -32.40 -8.46 28.83
C ILE A 6 -31.76 -8.68 27.44
N ILE A 7 -32.20 -9.70 26.70
CA ILE A 7 -31.68 -9.98 25.35
C ILE A 7 -32.07 -8.88 24.37
N ILE A 8 -33.31 -8.38 24.42
CA ILE A 8 -33.78 -7.29 23.55
C ILE A 8 -32.97 -6.01 23.82
N LEU A 9 -32.67 -5.71 25.07
CA LEU A 9 -31.86 -4.55 25.45
C LEU A 9 -30.43 -4.64 24.89
N LEU A 10 -29.84 -5.84 24.91
CA LEU A 10 -28.47 -6.07 24.46
C LEU A 10 -28.34 -5.92 22.93
N VAL A 11 -29.34 -6.38 22.17
CA VAL A 11 -29.38 -6.22 20.70
C VAL A 11 -29.52 -4.74 20.31
N LEU A 12 -30.32 -3.96 21.05
CA LEU A 12 -30.48 -2.53 20.81
C LEU A 12 -29.19 -1.73 21.02
N ILE A 13 -28.39 -2.09 22.03
CA ILE A 13 -27.11 -1.41 22.31
C ILE A 13 -26.08 -1.66 21.20
N VAL A 14 -26.02 -2.88 20.66
CA VAL A 14 -25.08 -3.25 19.58
C VAL A 14 -25.42 -2.51 18.27
N LEU A 15 -26.70 -2.35 17.95
CA LEU A 15 -27.15 -1.63 16.74
C LEU A 15 -26.81 -0.13 16.79
N VAL A 16 -26.88 0.49 17.97
CA VAL A 16 -26.55 1.92 18.15
C VAL A 16 -25.04 2.18 18.08
N LEU A 17 -24.22 1.24 18.57
CA LEU A 17 -22.75 1.37 18.49
C LEU A 17 -22.21 1.09 17.07
N GLY A 18 -22.81 0.16 16.33
CA GLY A 18 -22.38 -0.17 14.95
C GLY A 18 -22.63 0.95 13.93
N SER A 19 -23.64 1.78 14.15
CA SER A 19 -24.01 2.88 13.23
C SER A 19 -23.10 4.11 13.35
N LEU A 20 -22.38 4.29 14.47
CA LEU A 20 -21.45 5.41 14.67
C LEU A 20 -20.15 5.24 13.86
N VAL A 21 -19.67 3.99 13.72
CA VAL A 21 -18.41 3.69 13.00
C VAL A 21 -18.58 3.85 11.48
N ALA A 22 -19.75 3.51 10.94
CA ALA A 22 -20.03 3.64 9.51
C ALA A 22 -20.09 5.10 9.03
N TYR A 23 -20.49 6.03 9.89
CA TYR A 23 -20.61 7.45 9.51
C TYR A 23 -19.25 8.17 9.40
N LEU A 24 -18.22 7.69 10.10
CA LEU A 24 -16.87 8.25 10.03
C LEU A 24 -16.11 7.83 8.76
N LEU A 25 -16.48 6.73 8.11
CA LEU A 25 -15.82 6.23 6.90
C LEU A 25 -16.29 6.89 5.59
N ILE A 26 -17.44 7.56 5.58
CA ILE A 26 -18.04 8.12 4.35
C ILE A 26 -17.61 9.57 4.07
N LYS A 27 -16.96 10.24 5.04
CA LYS A 27 -16.69 11.70 4.95
C LYS A 27 -15.45 12.10 4.12
N ASP A 28 -14.68 11.14 3.59
CA ASP A 28 -13.47 11.40 2.77
C ASP A 28 -13.66 11.17 1.26
N SER A 29 -14.91 11.16 0.78
CA SER A 29 -15.18 11.12 -0.67
C SER A 29 -15.10 12.53 -1.30
N GLY A 30 -13.88 13.05 -1.43
CA GLY A 30 -13.57 14.19 -2.31
C GLY A 30 -13.57 13.77 -3.79
N PRO A 31 -13.72 14.72 -4.74
CA PRO A 31 -14.18 14.41 -6.10
C PRO A 31 -13.15 13.62 -6.94
N VAL A 32 -13.67 12.60 -7.61
CA VAL A 32 -13.00 11.80 -8.63
C VAL A 32 -12.67 12.68 -9.84
N LEU A 33 -11.39 12.95 -10.09
CA LEU A 33 -10.93 13.48 -11.37
C LEU A 33 -10.64 12.31 -12.31
N ASN A 34 -11.60 12.03 -13.18
CA ASN A 34 -11.40 11.17 -14.35
C ASN A 34 -10.36 11.81 -15.27
N ASN A 35 -9.27 11.11 -15.56
CA ASN A 35 -8.69 11.22 -16.89
C ASN A 35 -8.28 9.85 -17.42
N ASN A 36 -9.13 9.35 -18.30
CA ASN A 36 -8.94 8.15 -19.07
C ASN A 36 -8.12 8.55 -20.31
N THR A 37 -6.85 8.14 -20.42
CA THR A 37 -6.22 7.97 -21.74
C THR A 37 -5.11 6.93 -21.66
N ILE A 38 -5.35 5.78 -22.29
CA ILE A 38 -4.38 4.70 -22.49
C ILE A 38 -3.82 4.80 -23.91
N ASN A 39 -2.48 4.78 -23.99
CA ASN A 39 -1.56 4.35 -25.06
C ASN A 39 -1.55 5.05 -26.43
N GLN A 40 -0.38 5.58 -26.82
CA GLN A 40 0.53 4.88 -27.74
C GLN A 40 1.89 5.59 -27.90
N THR A 41 2.93 4.76 -27.95
CA THR A 41 4.36 5.00 -28.21
C THR A 41 4.66 5.75 -29.52
N ASN A 42 5.66 6.65 -29.53
CA ASN A 42 6.70 6.70 -30.56
C ASN A 42 7.88 7.64 -30.20
N ASN A 43 9.10 7.12 -30.39
CA ASN A 43 10.39 7.80 -30.30
C ASN A 43 10.45 9.08 -31.14
N THR A 44 10.99 10.18 -30.59
CA THR A 44 11.75 11.19 -31.38
C THR A 44 12.78 11.90 -30.49
N THR A 45 14.00 11.95 -30.99
CA THR A 45 15.22 12.59 -30.44
C THR A 45 15.21 14.12 -30.67
N ASN A 46 15.90 14.87 -29.79
CA ASN A 46 16.16 16.34 -29.75
C ASN A 46 14.96 17.20 -29.29
N THR A 47 15.07 18.19 -28.39
CA THR A 47 16.17 19.09 -28.00
C THR A 47 15.80 19.68 -26.62
N SER A 48 16.78 19.92 -25.75
CA SER A 48 16.58 20.59 -24.44
C SER A 48 15.95 21.99 -24.59
N PRO A 49 15.15 22.43 -23.59
CA PRO A 49 15.57 23.62 -22.85
C PRO A 49 15.61 23.36 -21.34
N GLU A 50 16.71 23.82 -20.73
CA GLU A 50 16.95 23.87 -19.29
C GLU A 50 15.73 24.34 -18.51
N THR A 51 15.28 23.50 -17.59
CA THR A 51 14.53 23.95 -16.41
C THR A 51 15.54 23.99 -15.27
N PRO A 52 15.65 25.09 -14.48
CA PRO A 52 16.65 25.18 -13.44
C PRO A 52 16.47 24.04 -12.44
N ARG A 53 17.46 23.14 -12.46
CA ARG A 53 17.69 22.09 -11.49
C ARG A 53 17.88 22.77 -10.15
N THR A 54 16.90 22.66 -9.27
CA THR A 54 17.17 22.85 -7.84
C THR A 54 18.09 21.70 -7.46
N GLU A 55 19.39 21.98 -7.43
CA GLU A 55 20.42 21.09 -6.92
C GLU A 55 20.24 20.95 -5.40
N GLU A 56 19.23 20.20 -4.99
CA GLU A 56 19.32 19.46 -3.76
C GLU A 56 20.29 18.30 -4.02
N SER A 57 21.38 18.28 -3.27
CA SER A 57 22.39 17.22 -3.25
C SER A 57 21.83 15.86 -3.67
N GLN A 58 22.04 15.47 -4.94
CA GLN A 58 21.66 14.16 -5.44
C GLN A 58 22.53 13.10 -4.78
N GLU A 59 22.11 12.64 -3.61
CA GLU A 59 22.33 11.24 -3.27
C GLU A 59 21.76 10.41 -4.43
N ASN A 60 22.61 9.57 -5.03
CA ASN A 60 22.30 8.78 -6.22
C ASN A 60 21.32 7.65 -5.86
N MET A 61 20.09 8.00 -5.50
CA MET A 61 19.03 7.09 -5.10
C MET A 61 18.09 6.81 -6.27
N ILE A 62 17.60 5.58 -6.35
CA ILE A 62 16.54 5.20 -7.28
C ILE A 62 15.24 5.93 -6.94
N SER A 63 14.37 6.11 -7.93
CA SER A 63 13.05 6.68 -7.71
C SER A 63 12.13 5.72 -6.94
N ALA A 64 11.10 6.27 -6.28
CA ALA A 64 10.05 5.46 -5.67
C ALA A 64 9.37 4.55 -6.70
N SER A 65 9.14 5.02 -7.93
CA SER A 65 8.57 4.19 -9.00
C SER A 65 9.45 2.99 -9.36
N GLU A 66 10.78 3.16 -9.38
CA GLU A 66 11.71 2.06 -9.64
C GLU A 66 11.71 1.07 -8.48
N ALA A 67 11.69 1.54 -7.23
CA ALA A 67 11.56 0.67 -6.06
C ALA A 67 10.26 -0.14 -6.07
N GLN A 68 9.13 0.46 -6.48
CA GLN A 68 7.85 -0.25 -6.62
C GLN A 68 7.94 -1.36 -7.68
N LYS A 69 8.58 -1.07 -8.82
CA LYS A 69 8.77 -2.04 -9.91
C LYS A 69 9.67 -3.20 -9.47
N ILE A 70 10.77 -2.91 -8.77
CA ILE A 70 11.67 -3.92 -8.21
C ILE A 70 10.90 -4.84 -7.24
N ALA A 71 10.12 -4.28 -6.32
CA ALA A 71 9.31 -5.06 -5.38
C ALA A 71 8.24 -5.89 -6.10
N SER A 72 7.59 -5.34 -7.13
CA SER A 72 6.62 -6.07 -7.94
C SER A 72 7.25 -7.28 -8.64
N ASN A 73 8.44 -7.10 -9.23
CA ASN A 73 9.19 -8.19 -9.87
C ASN A 73 9.64 -9.25 -8.87
N TYR A 74 10.07 -8.83 -7.68
CA TYR A 74 10.42 -9.74 -6.59
C TYR A 74 9.22 -10.60 -6.18
N MET A 75 8.05 -10.00 -5.96
CA MET A 75 6.84 -10.76 -5.61
C MET A 75 6.41 -11.70 -6.74
N ALA A 76 6.49 -11.27 -8.00
CA ALA A 76 6.16 -12.11 -9.15
C ALA A 76 7.09 -13.32 -9.32
N SER A 77 8.26 -13.33 -8.69
CA SER A 77 9.23 -14.43 -8.77
C SER A 77 8.87 -15.64 -7.88
N SER A 78 7.89 -15.52 -6.99
CA SER A 78 7.50 -16.58 -6.05
C SER A 78 5.98 -16.73 -5.94
N SER A 79 5.51 -17.97 -5.95
CA SER A 79 4.10 -18.30 -5.77
C SER A 79 3.52 -17.88 -4.42
N ASN A 80 4.38 -17.65 -3.42
CA ASN A 80 3.96 -17.22 -2.09
C ASN A 80 3.28 -15.84 -2.09
N PHE A 81 3.45 -15.06 -3.17
CA PHE A 81 2.93 -13.69 -3.29
C PHE A 81 1.88 -13.53 -4.40
N ASN A 82 1.33 -14.62 -4.95
CA ASN A 82 0.40 -14.58 -6.09
C ASN A 82 -0.87 -13.73 -5.87
N ASN A 83 -1.24 -13.49 -4.62
CA ASN A 83 -2.41 -12.68 -4.24
C ASN A 83 -2.01 -11.29 -3.70
N LEU A 84 -0.77 -10.86 -3.94
CA LEU A 84 -0.25 -9.58 -3.46
C LEU A 84 0.15 -8.68 -4.63
N ARG A 85 0.04 -7.37 -4.43
CA ARG A 85 0.56 -6.34 -5.33
C ARG A 85 1.43 -5.35 -4.57
N ALA A 86 2.34 -4.70 -5.30
CA ALA A 86 3.18 -3.64 -4.76
C ALA A 86 2.36 -2.34 -4.59
N GLY A 87 2.32 -1.82 -3.36
CA GLY A 87 1.75 -0.52 -3.03
C GLY A 87 2.72 0.63 -3.27
N ASN A 88 2.35 1.81 -2.78
CA ASN A 88 3.16 3.02 -2.92
C ASN A 88 4.35 2.98 -1.95
N PRO A 89 5.60 3.12 -2.44
CA PRO A 89 6.77 3.07 -1.56
C PRO A 89 6.88 4.27 -0.64
N SER A 90 7.46 4.05 0.54
CA SER A 90 7.89 5.09 1.47
C SER A 90 9.40 4.99 1.74
N LEU A 91 10.11 6.11 1.74
CA LEU A 91 11.55 6.14 1.99
C LEU A 91 11.83 6.42 3.47
N LYS A 92 12.62 5.54 4.11
CA LYS A 92 13.09 5.73 5.48
C LYS A 92 14.51 5.20 5.64
N SER A 93 15.41 6.07 6.06
CA SER A 93 16.82 5.72 6.35
C SER A 93 17.52 4.99 5.19
N GLY A 94 17.39 5.50 3.97
CA GLY A 94 18.04 4.91 2.78
C GLY A 94 17.38 3.62 2.28
N VAL A 95 16.21 3.25 2.79
CA VAL A 95 15.46 2.05 2.40
C VAL A 95 14.06 2.44 1.97
N TYR A 96 13.64 1.99 0.79
CA TYR A 96 12.25 2.00 0.38
C TYR A 96 11.51 0.83 1.00
N TYR A 97 10.40 1.11 1.67
CA TYR A 97 9.44 0.14 2.18
C TYR A 97 8.26 0.13 1.21
N VAL A 98 8.14 -0.96 0.45
CA VAL A 98 7.08 -1.13 -0.55
C VAL A 98 5.98 -2.04 0.02
N PRO A 99 4.78 -1.52 0.28
CA PRO A 99 3.69 -2.31 0.86
C PRO A 99 3.33 -3.53 0.00
N MET A 100 3.13 -4.67 0.65
CA MET A 100 2.53 -5.86 0.06
C MET A 100 1.03 -5.83 0.35
N ILE A 101 0.22 -5.62 -0.68
CA ILE A 101 -1.22 -5.39 -0.55
C ILE A 101 -1.98 -6.57 -1.16
N THR A 102 -2.93 -7.14 -0.43
CA THR A 102 -3.79 -8.21 -0.93
C THR A 102 -4.67 -7.74 -2.09
N ILE A 103 -4.80 -8.55 -3.14
CA ILE A 103 -5.61 -8.24 -4.33
C ILE A 103 -6.99 -8.91 -4.33
N ALA A 104 -7.15 -9.96 -3.53
CA ALA A 104 -8.38 -10.73 -3.43
C ALA A 104 -8.67 -11.11 -1.98
N GLU A 105 -9.96 -11.24 -1.66
CA GLU A 105 -10.43 -11.80 -0.40
C GLU A 105 -9.95 -13.24 -0.26
N ALA A 106 -9.19 -13.52 0.80
CA ALA A 106 -8.73 -14.87 1.14
C ALA A 106 -8.60 -15.01 2.65
N GLN A 107 -7.39 -15.22 3.18
CA GLN A 107 -7.11 -15.15 4.61
C GLN A 107 -7.25 -13.72 5.16
N HIS A 108 -7.14 -12.71 4.30
CA HIS A 108 -7.35 -11.30 4.64
C HIS A 108 -8.23 -10.63 3.59
N ALA A 109 -8.84 -9.50 3.98
CA ALA A 109 -9.63 -8.67 3.07
C ALA A 109 -8.76 -8.09 1.95
N ALA A 110 -9.32 -7.86 0.77
CA ALA A 110 -8.62 -7.19 -0.32
C ALA A 110 -8.23 -5.76 0.10
N GLY A 111 -7.01 -5.33 -0.26
CA GLY A 111 -6.46 -4.04 0.17
C GLY A 111 -5.74 -4.08 1.53
N THR A 112 -5.74 -5.21 2.23
CA THR A 112 -4.99 -5.38 3.48
C THR A 112 -3.49 -5.38 3.21
N MET A 113 -2.76 -4.61 4.02
CA MET A 113 -1.30 -4.56 3.98
C MET A 113 -0.74 -5.63 4.91
N VAL A 114 -0.01 -6.60 4.37
CA VAL A 114 0.51 -7.76 5.12
C VAL A 114 2.00 -7.68 5.43
N GLY A 115 2.65 -6.63 4.92
CA GLY A 115 4.07 -6.36 5.15
C GLY A 115 4.63 -5.40 4.11
N ASN A 116 5.96 -5.33 4.05
CA ASN A 116 6.71 -4.56 3.07
C ASN A 116 7.82 -5.39 2.42
N VAL A 117 8.07 -5.18 1.14
CA VAL A 117 9.36 -5.50 0.52
C VAL A 117 10.31 -4.34 0.79
N ARG A 118 11.49 -4.62 1.32
CA ARG A 118 12.53 -3.62 1.59
C ARG A 118 13.48 -3.54 0.41
N VAL A 119 13.66 -2.35 -0.17
CA VAL A 119 14.56 -2.11 -1.30
C VAL A 119 15.58 -1.06 -0.90
N ASP A 120 16.86 -1.37 -1.07
CA ASP A 120 17.95 -0.42 -0.84
C ASP A 120 17.84 0.74 -1.84
N ALA A 121 17.78 1.97 -1.34
CA ALA A 121 17.50 3.12 -2.18
C ALA A 121 18.67 3.52 -3.08
N TYR A 122 19.90 3.11 -2.78
CA TYR A 122 21.08 3.47 -3.56
C TYR A 122 21.41 2.44 -4.64
N SER A 123 21.16 1.15 -4.37
CA SER A 123 21.51 0.04 -5.26
C SER A 123 20.32 -0.62 -5.95
N GLY A 124 19.10 -0.42 -5.45
CA GLY A 124 17.92 -1.15 -5.91
C GLY A 124 17.90 -2.63 -5.54
N LYS A 125 18.79 -3.07 -4.64
CA LYS A 125 18.79 -4.44 -4.16
C LYS A 125 17.62 -4.68 -3.19
N VAL A 126 16.92 -5.81 -3.35
CA VAL A 126 15.95 -6.27 -2.34
C VAL A 126 16.71 -6.73 -1.09
N LEU A 127 16.39 -6.10 0.04
CA LEU A 127 16.99 -6.38 1.35
C LEU A 127 16.24 -7.48 2.12
N GLY A 128 15.03 -7.83 1.67
CA GLY A 128 14.17 -8.84 2.29
C GLY A 128 12.74 -8.35 2.47
N ILE A 129 11.95 -9.13 3.19
CA ILE A 129 10.57 -8.77 3.55
C ILE A 129 10.50 -8.37 5.03
N GLN A 130 9.59 -7.47 5.34
CA GLN A 130 9.13 -7.20 6.70
C GLN A 130 7.66 -7.57 6.74
N SER A 131 7.35 -8.72 7.33
CA SER A 131 5.96 -9.14 7.51
C SER A 131 5.40 -8.52 8.80
N TRP A 132 4.10 -8.32 8.86
CA TRP A 132 3.44 -8.04 10.14
C TRP A 132 2.58 -9.21 10.55
N ASN A 133 2.57 -9.49 11.84
CA ASN A 133 1.52 -10.28 12.43
C ASN A 133 0.24 -9.46 12.32
N ILE A 134 -0.70 -9.93 11.50
CA ILE A 134 -1.96 -9.24 11.25
C ILE A 134 -2.93 -9.28 12.43
N ASP A 135 -2.72 -10.18 13.40
CA ASP A 135 -3.50 -10.24 14.64
C ASP A 135 -2.97 -9.27 15.70
N THR A 136 -1.64 -9.06 15.76
CA THR A 136 -1.00 -8.23 16.79
C THR A 136 -0.46 -6.89 16.28
N GLY A 137 -0.37 -6.70 14.96
CA GLY A 137 0.27 -5.55 14.32
C GLY A 137 1.80 -5.49 14.46
N GLU A 138 2.42 -6.51 15.07
CA GLU A 138 3.87 -6.52 15.33
C GLU A 138 4.65 -6.98 14.10
N SER A 139 5.88 -6.46 13.91
CA SER A 139 6.76 -6.94 12.85
C SER A 139 7.28 -8.36 13.14
N ILE A 140 7.09 -9.25 12.16
CA ILE A 140 7.76 -10.54 12.10
C ILE A 140 8.99 -10.34 11.19
N TYR A 141 10.17 -10.48 11.77
CA TYR A 141 11.42 -10.51 11.01
C TYR A 141 11.68 -11.96 10.59
N GLU A 142 11.66 -12.22 9.29
CA GLU A 142 12.13 -13.48 8.68
C GLU A 142 13.46 -13.27 7.96
#